data_AF-A0A7G9P3P6-F1
#
_entry.id   AF-A0A7G9P3P6-F1
#
_cell.length_a   1.000
_cell.length_b   1.000
_cell.length_c   1.000
_cell.angle_alpha   90.00
_cell.angle_beta   90.00
_cell.angle_gamma   90.00
#
_symmetry.space_group_name_H-M   'P 1'
#
loop_
_entity.id
_entity.type
_entity.pdbx_description
1 polymer ?
#
loop_
_entity_poly.entity_id
_entity_poly.type
_entity_poly.pdbx_seq_one_letter_code
_entity_poly.pdbx_strand_id
1 'polypeptide(L)'
;MATYQELIGYDDLIAQLGDSAPDGTGIKVAQAEAVDGEGNYAPFLQGTTTSPFAGKTISLKSGTTDVSSHAFSTAFLFYSNNGSLASGVTEIDSYNADGWLSSDFLRAFGSSLKPLVSDARLANHSWVVTSPSPDTSLLPSLRRLDWVVLTDDFIQVVGENNSNTTAAPDLNSGSFNAIVVGRTDGNSSYGTGALDSTYVADRAKPDIVAPATTTSSATPMVSSVAVALVQFAHENPSLSLDRTSVTVNRAGLTIYQAETSEAIKAMLMAGAERRTYNQATTASTTEISDYRDSTSNQKSNGLDRRYGAGQVNIFHSYQMIAAGQTDSVQDGGSGAAGTYGYDYDEHFGGDNSSNTVASYTFTARPGANLLTSSLAWNLDVNGGSGPFFDGDTTLYNLDLTLYDQTDTSTPVAISASTIDNTENLRTALLNGHTYELRVTADTSGGNFDWDYALGWRLVADHGDWDHDADIDVNDINLLAAAIGTGDLQFDLNVDGSVDRDDLNVMINQLVRTPLGDANLDGFVDIADLTRLSQNYGGSGGWGEGDFNGDGLVDIADLTILSSHYGSSDLSELDPAFGYSDANSLSTLVESQSTFSTGLLISSTPEPTASIAMLFGAATLGRSRLRRRR
;
A
#
# COMPACT_ATOMS: atom_id res chain seq x y z
N MET A 1 -6.44 11.55 -18.71
CA MET A 1 -6.86 10.84 -17.50
C MET A 1 -5.66 10.09 -17.02
N ALA A 2 -5.25 10.31 -15.77
CA ALA A 2 -4.10 9.61 -15.24
C ALA A 2 -4.37 8.12 -15.15
N THR A 3 -3.43 7.29 -15.60
CA THR A 3 -3.47 5.84 -15.36
C THR A 3 -3.23 5.57 -13.87
N TYR A 4 -3.65 4.42 -13.34
CA TYR A 4 -3.32 4.11 -11.94
C TYR A 4 -1.80 4.01 -11.72
N GLN A 5 -1.04 3.68 -12.78
CA GLN A 5 0.42 3.64 -12.78
C GLN A 5 1.02 5.01 -12.43
N GLU A 6 0.50 6.09 -13.03
CA GLU A 6 0.88 7.47 -12.70
C GLU A 6 0.63 7.79 -11.22
N LEU A 7 -0.47 7.28 -10.66
CA LEU A 7 -0.87 7.56 -9.28
C LEU A 7 -0.04 6.81 -8.22
N ILE A 8 0.71 5.78 -8.60
CA ILE A 8 1.47 4.94 -7.68
C ILE A 8 2.98 5.08 -7.88
N GLY A 9 3.44 6.19 -8.48
CA GLY A 9 4.86 6.48 -8.66
C GLY A 9 5.55 5.66 -9.75
N TYR A 10 4.81 5.03 -10.68
CA TYR A 10 5.45 4.24 -11.74
C TYR A 10 6.21 5.12 -12.74
N ASP A 11 5.70 6.32 -13.04
CA ASP A 11 6.35 7.23 -13.98
C ASP A 11 7.71 7.70 -13.47
N ASP A 12 7.84 7.97 -12.16
CA ASP A 12 9.12 8.30 -11.54
C ASP A 12 10.11 7.14 -11.60
N LEU A 13 9.63 5.91 -11.41
CA LEU A 13 10.43 4.70 -11.56
C LEU A 13 10.94 4.54 -13.00
N ILE A 14 10.06 4.71 -13.98
CA ILE A 14 10.44 4.67 -15.40
C ILE A 14 11.38 5.82 -15.76
N ALA A 15 11.18 7.02 -15.22
CA ALA A 15 12.08 8.14 -15.42
C ALA A 15 13.49 7.84 -14.88
N GLN A 16 13.60 7.13 -13.75
CA GLN A 16 14.89 6.75 -13.17
C GLN A 16 15.56 5.58 -13.90
N LEU A 17 14.81 4.54 -14.28
CA LEU A 17 15.38 3.25 -14.73
C LEU A 17 15.21 2.98 -16.23
N GLY A 18 14.29 3.65 -16.90
CA GLY A 18 13.91 3.37 -18.28
C GLY A 18 13.57 1.88 -18.46
N ASP A 19 14.16 1.27 -19.49
CA ASP A 19 13.98 -0.15 -19.82
C ASP A 19 14.51 -1.13 -18.75
N SER A 20 15.23 -0.63 -17.73
CA SER A 20 15.72 -1.46 -16.61
C SER A 20 14.73 -1.53 -15.45
N ALA A 21 13.57 -0.86 -15.55
CA ALA A 21 12.54 -0.97 -14.53
C ALA A 21 12.03 -2.42 -14.43
N PRO A 22 11.88 -2.97 -13.21
CA PRO A 22 11.37 -4.32 -13.03
C PRO A 22 9.92 -4.41 -13.53
N ASP A 23 9.63 -5.48 -14.26
CA ASP A 23 8.33 -5.78 -14.86
C ASP A 23 7.77 -7.16 -14.44
N GLY A 24 8.38 -7.81 -13.45
CA GLY A 24 8.02 -9.16 -13.00
C GLY A 24 8.59 -10.30 -13.84
N THR A 25 9.50 -10.04 -14.78
CA THR A 25 10.18 -11.09 -15.56
C THR A 25 10.83 -12.13 -14.66
N GLY A 26 10.63 -13.40 -14.97
CA GLY A 26 11.19 -14.53 -14.21
C GLY A 26 10.44 -14.87 -12.91
N ILE A 27 9.46 -14.07 -12.51
CA ILE A 27 8.65 -14.33 -11.32
C ILE A 27 7.39 -15.12 -11.70
N LYS A 28 7.25 -16.30 -11.10
CA LYS A 28 6.02 -17.10 -11.18
C LYS A 28 5.01 -16.63 -10.14
N VAL A 29 3.75 -16.50 -10.53
CA VAL A 29 2.67 -16.01 -9.66
C VAL A 29 1.50 -16.99 -9.59
N ALA A 30 0.65 -16.81 -8.57
CA ALA A 30 -0.62 -17.49 -8.45
C ALA A 30 -1.78 -16.48 -8.36
N GLN A 31 -2.95 -16.88 -8.85
CA GLN A 31 -4.20 -16.14 -8.69
C GLN A 31 -5.28 -17.12 -8.26
N ALA A 32 -5.86 -16.89 -7.08
CA ALA A 32 -7.03 -17.62 -6.61
C ALA A 32 -8.26 -16.72 -6.71
N GLU A 33 -9.35 -17.24 -7.28
CA GLU A 33 -10.56 -16.47 -7.52
C GLU A 33 -11.80 -17.22 -7.04
N ALA A 34 -12.77 -16.47 -6.52
CA ALA A 34 -14.10 -17.01 -6.33
C ALA A 34 -14.69 -17.40 -7.68
N VAL A 35 -15.41 -18.52 -7.72
CA VAL A 35 -16.10 -18.93 -8.95
C VAL A 35 -17.26 -17.97 -9.27
N ASP A 36 -17.48 -17.70 -10.55
CA ASP A 36 -18.67 -16.96 -11.00
C ASP A 36 -19.96 -17.80 -10.89
N GLY A 37 -21.09 -17.23 -11.33
CA GLY A 37 -22.40 -17.90 -11.28
C GLY A 37 -22.46 -19.20 -12.09
N GLU A 38 -21.55 -19.38 -13.04
CA GLU A 38 -21.40 -20.54 -13.90
C GLU A 38 -20.34 -21.53 -13.39
N GLY A 39 -19.63 -21.21 -12.31
CA GLY A 39 -18.57 -22.04 -11.74
C GLY A 39 -17.18 -21.77 -12.31
N ASN A 40 -16.99 -20.68 -13.06
CA ASN A 40 -15.73 -20.36 -13.72
C ASN A 40 -14.80 -19.54 -12.86
N TYR A 41 -13.49 -19.78 -13.00
CA TYR A 41 -12.47 -19.06 -12.23
C TYR A 41 -11.24 -18.67 -13.03
N ALA A 42 -11.06 -19.19 -14.25
CA ALA A 42 -9.84 -18.88 -14.99
C ALA A 42 -9.87 -17.42 -15.50
N PRO A 43 -8.76 -16.69 -15.39
CA PRO A 43 -8.65 -15.36 -15.98
C PRO A 43 -8.56 -15.40 -17.52
N PHE A 44 -7.95 -16.45 -18.07
CA PHE A 44 -7.86 -16.74 -19.50
C PHE A 44 -7.55 -18.23 -19.70
N LEU A 45 -7.69 -18.72 -20.93
CA LEU A 45 -7.38 -20.12 -21.27
C LEU A 45 -6.04 -20.23 -22.02
N GLN A 46 -5.36 -21.36 -21.84
CA GLN A 46 -4.10 -21.64 -22.52
C GLN A 46 -4.24 -21.53 -24.05
N GLY A 47 -3.26 -20.92 -24.70
CA GLY A 47 -3.24 -20.75 -26.16
C GLY A 47 -4.01 -19.52 -26.66
N THR A 48 -4.45 -18.62 -25.78
CA THR A 48 -5.00 -17.32 -26.16
C THR A 48 -3.87 -16.44 -26.73
N THR A 49 -3.93 -16.13 -28.04
CA THR A 49 -2.85 -15.43 -28.78
C THR A 49 -3.17 -13.97 -29.15
N THR A 50 -4.42 -13.52 -28.95
CA THR A 50 -4.90 -12.16 -29.28
C THR A 50 -5.46 -11.44 -28.05
N SER A 51 -4.82 -11.62 -26.90
CA SER A 51 -5.29 -11.15 -25.59
C SER A 51 -4.22 -10.29 -24.89
N PRO A 52 -4.60 -9.44 -23.91
CA PRO A 52 -3.66 -8.85 -22.95
C PRO A 52 -2.72 -9.86 -22.26
N PHE A 53 -2.97 -11.16 -22.39
CA PHE A 53 -2.16 -12.25 -21.83
C PHE A 53 -1.37 -13.05 -22.88
N ALA A 54 -1.23 -12.52 -24.11
CA ALA A 54 -0.44 -13.19 -25.14
C ALA A 54 1.00 -13.45 -24.67
N GLY A 55 1.50 -14.67 -24.87
CA GLY A 55 2.83 -15.10 -24.42
C GLY A 55 2.88 -15.70 -23.00
N LYS A 56 1.77 -15.67 -22.26
CA LYS A 56 1.69 -16.21 -20.90
C LYS A 56 1.17 -17.64 -20.89
N THR A 57 1.62 -18.41 -19.90
CA THR A 57 1.23 -19.80 -19.65
C THR A 57 0.42 -19.86 -18.37
N ILE A 58 -0.75 -20.49 -18.45
CA ILE A 58 -1.64 -20.66 -17.31
C ILE A 58 -1.77 -22.15 -16.95
N SER A 59 -1.56 -22.46 -15.68
CA SER A 59 -1.77 -23.77 -15.10
C SER A 59 -3.02 -23.76 -14.24
N LEU A 60 -4.09 -24.42 -14.71
CA LEU A 60 -5.33 -24.57 -13.95
C LEU A 60 -5.16 -25.65 -12.87
N LYS A 61 -5.14 -25.22 -11.61
CA LYS A 61 -4.85 -26.09 -10.45
C LYS A 61 -6.11 -26.68 -9.83
N SER A 62 -7.26 -26.04 -10.03
CA SER A 62 -8.56 -26.48 -9.51
C SER A 62 -9.43 -27.14 -10.58
N GLY A 63 -8.79 -27.82 -11.54
CA GLY A 63 -9.45 -28.53 -12.63
C GLY A 63 -9.84 -27.64 -13.81
N THR A 64 -10.44 -28.24 -14.84
CA THR A 64 -10.85 -27.55 -16.06
C THR A 64 -11.99 -26.57 -15.81
N THR A 65 -11.92 -25.39 -16.42
CA THR A 65 -12.90 -24.32 -16.25
C THR A 65 -12.94 -23.43 -17.50
N ASP A 66 -13.95 -22.55 -17.62
CA ASP A 66 -13.96 -21.47 -18.60
C ASP A 66 -13.47 -20.15 -17.97
N VAL A 67 -13.53 -19.06 -18.74
CA VAL A 67 -13.07 -17.74 -18.32
C VAL A 67 -14.11 -17.04 -17.45
N SER A 68 -13.68 -16.53 -16.30
CA SER A 68 -14.43 -15.61 -15.43
C SER A 68 -14.06 -14.16 -15.75
N SER A 69 -15.07 -13.29 -15.87
CA SER A 69 -14.87 -11.86 -16.13
C SER A 69 -14.21 -11.13 -14.94
N HIS A 70 -14.53 -11.57 -13.71
CA HIS A 70 -13.89 -11.06 -12.51
C HIS A 70 -12.42 -11.44 -12.49
N ALA A 71 -12.12 -12.74 -12.67
CA ALA A 71 -10.75 -13.24 -12.74
C ALA A 71 -9.92 -12.55 -13.84
N PHE A 72 -10.53 -12.35 -15.02
CA PHE A 72 -9.90 -11.62 -16.13
C PHE A 72 -9.53 -10.19 -15.73
N SER A 73 -10.41 -9.48 -15.02
CA SER A 73 -10.19 -8.09 -14.65
C SER A 73 -9.11 -7.97 -13.56
N THR A 74 -9.10 -8.88 -12.59
CA THR A 74 -8.00 -9.00 -11.61
C THR A 74 -6.67 -9.26 -12.32
N ALA A 75 -6.64 -10.23 -13.23
CA ALA A 75 -5.46 -10.58 -14.02
C ALA A 75 -4.96 -9.43 -14.88
N PHE A 76 -5.89 -8.62 -15.41
CA PHE A 76 -5.55 -7.46 -16.23
C PHE A 76 -4.68 -6.47 -15.45
N LEU A 77 -5.04 -6.17 -14.21
CA LEU A 77 -4.25 -5.30 -13.33
C LEU A 77 -3.01 -6.01 -12.74
N PHE A 78 -3.07 -7.34 -12.57
CA PHE A 78 -2.01 -8.08 -11.90
C PHE A 78 -0.84 -8.44 -12.81
N TYR A 79 -1.07 -8.87 -14.05
CA TYR A 79 0.04 -9.33 -14.91
C TYR A 79 -0.23 -9.19 -16.41
N SER A 80 -1.21 -8.39 -16.86
CA SER A 80 -1.36 -8.19 -18.32
C SER A 80 -0.18 -7.44 -18.95
N ASN A 81 -0.01 -7.61 -20.26
CA ASN A 81 1.04 -6.95 -21.03
C ASN A 81 0.87 -5.42 -21.13
N ASN A 82 -0.31 -4.87 -20.84
CA ASN A 82 -0.64 -3.47 -21.10
C ASN A 82 -1.43 -2.75 -20.00
N GLY A 83 -1.78 -3.45 -18.92
CA GLY A 83 -2.52 -2.89 -17.78
C GLY A 83 -1.86 -3.17 -16.43
N SER A 84 -0.66 -3.76 -16.41
CA SER A 84 0.03 -4.15 -15.18
C SER A 84 1.48 -3.68 -15.15
N LEU A 85 1.99 -3.41 -13.95
CA LEU A 85 3.43 -3.23 -13.70
C LEU A 85 4.17 -4.56 -13.84
N ALA A 86 3.52 -5.69 -13.57
CA ALA A 86 4.11 -7.03 -13.67
C ALA A 86 3.89 -7.67 -15.06
N SER A 87 4.10 -6.87 -16.11
CA SER A 87 3.83 -7.26 -17.50
C SER A 87 4.76 -8.39 -18.03
N GLY A 88 5.94 -8.57 -17.44
CA GLY A 88 6.94 -9.61 -17.74
C GLY A 88 6.63 -10.98 -17.12
N VAL A 89 5.64 -11.10 -16.22
CA VAL A 89 5.21 -12.39 -15.67
C VAL A 89 4.70 -13.31 -16.78
N THR A 90 5.24 -14.52 -16.90
CA THR A 90 4.86 -15.48 -17.95
C THR A 90 4.29 -16.80 -17.43
N GLU A 91 4.49 -17.13 -16.17
CA GLU A 91 3.99 -18.37 -15.54
C GLU A 91 2.98 -18.05 -14.44
N ILE A 92 1.76 -18.54 -14.63
CA ILE A 92 0.63 -18.26 -13.73
C ILE A 92 -0.03 -19.57 -13.30
N ASP A 93 -0.13 -19.78 -12.00
CA ASP A 93 -0.97 -20.82 -11.41
C ASP A 93 -2.34 -20.23 -11.07
N SER A 94 -3.42 -20.84 -11.56
CA SER A 94 -4.79 -20.37 -11.31
C SER A 94 -5.58 -21.38 -10.50
N TYR A 95 -6.19 -20.91 -9.42
CA TYR A 95 -6.99 -21.68 -8.49
C TYR A 95 -8.40 -21.10 -8.43
N ASN A 96 -9.40 -21.94 -8.13
CA ASN A 96 -10.60 -21.40 -7.50
C ASN A 96 -10.39 -21.30 -5.98
N ALA A 97 -11.12 -20.40 -5.33
CA ALA A 97 -10.97 -20.12 -3.91
C ALA A 97 -11.30 -21.34 -3.02
N ASP A 98 -12.35 -22.11 -3.36
CA ASP A 98 -12.74 -23.30 -2.60
C ASP A 98 -11.68 -24.40 -2.66
N GLY A 99 -11.11 -24.65 -3.83
CA GLY A 99 -10.03 -25.59 -4.08
C GLY A 99 -8.74 -25.16 -3.37
N TRP A 100 -8.39 -23.87 -3.46
CA TRP A 100 -7.29 -23.27 -2.73
C TRP A 100 -7.40 -23.53 -1.22
N LEU A 101 -8.57 -23.27 -0.63
CA LEU A 101 -8.80 -23.50 0.80
C LEU A 101 -8.82 -25.00 1.16
N SER A 102 -9.24 -25.85 0.24
CA SER A 102 -9.38 -27.29 0.43
C SER A 102 -8.21 -28.07 -0.18
N SER A 103 -8.47 -29.05 -1.05
CA SER A 103 -7.48 -30.06 -1.45
C SER A 103 -6.35 -29.54 -2.31
N ASP A 104 -6.54 -28.42 -3.01
CA ASP A 104 -5.67 -28.00 -4.10
C ASP A 104 -4.48 -27.18 -3.62
N PHE A 105 -4.57 -26.58 -2.41
CA PHE A 105 -3.43 -25.93 -1.80
C PHE A 105 -3.38 -26.02 -0.26
N LEU A 106 -4.16 -25.19 0.46
CA LEU A 106 -4.04 -25.02 1.90
C LEU A 106 -4.41 -26.26 2.70
N ARG A 107 -5.37 -27.06 2.24
CA ARG A 107 -5.88 -28.25 2.97
C ARG A 107 -6.44 -27.89 4.34
N ALA A 108 -7.13 -26.76 4.43
CA ALA A 108 -7.70 -26.26 5.66
C ALA A 108 -8.98 -27.02 6.07
N PHE A 109 -9.72 -27.54 5.10
CA PHE A 109 -10.96 -28.27 5.33
C PHE A 109 -10.83 -29.77 5.02
N GLY A 110 -11.18 -30.61 5.99
CA GLY A 110 -11.23 -32.07 5.82
C GLY A 110 -9.87 -32.78 5.75
N SER A 111 -8.78 -32.11 6.11
CA SER A 111 -7.42 -32.66 6.10
C SER A 111 -6.62 -32.19 7.33
N SER A 112 -5.80 -33.08 7.89
CA SER A 112 -4.79 -32.74 8.90
C SER A 112 -3.41 -32.50 8.30
N LEU A 113 -3.26 -32.66 6.97
CA LEU A 113 -1.97 -32.48 6.30
C LEU A 113 -1.61 -31.00 6.17
N LYS A 114 -0.31 -30.73 6.09
CA LYS A 114 0.24 -29.43 5.71
C LYS A 114 -0.26 -28.98 4.33
N PRO A 115 -0.30 -27.65 4.09
CA PRO A 115 -0.42 -27.08 2.76
C PRO A 115 0.55 -27.72 1.76
N LEU A 116 0.09 -27.79 0.51
CA LEU A 116 0.94 -28.15 -0.61
C LEU A 116 2.09 -27.15 -0.78
N VAL A 117 3.05 -27.52 -1.63
CA VAL A 117 4.19 -26.66 -1.98
C VAL A 117 3.85 -25.93 -3.29
N SER A 118 4.12 -24.64 -3.32
CA SER A 118 4.03 -23.78 -4.50
C SER A 118 5.44 -23.32 -4.89
N ASP A 119 5.73 -23.29 -6.19
CA ASP A 119 6.92 -22.67 -6.76
C ASP A 119 6.66 -21.23 -7.25
N ALA A 120 5.45 -20.69 -7.02
CA ALA A 120 5.17 -19.27 -7.20
C ALA A 120 5.73 -18.44 -6.04
N ARG A 121 6.15 -17.20 -6.32
CA ARG A 121 6.63 -16.26 -5.29
C ARG A 121 5.51 -15.46 -4.64
N LEU A 122 4.43 -15.21 -5.37
CA LEU A 122 3.33 -14.37 -4.90
C LEU A 122 1.96 -14.90 -5.35
N ALA A 123 0.95 -14.82 -4.48
CA ALA A 123 -0.43 -15.11 -4.80
C ALA A 123 -1.35 -13.90 -4.56
N ASN A 124 -2.26 -13.65 -5.50
CA ASN A 124 -3.32 -12.66 -5.37
C ASN A 124 -4.65 -13.32 -4.95
N HIS A 125 -5.34 -12.70 -3.99
CA HIS A 125 -6.68 -13.09 -3.51
C HIS A 125 -7.63 -11.91 -3.51
N SER A 126 -8.30 -11.69 -4.64
CA SER A 126 -9.27 -10.60 -4.83
C SER A 126 -10.71 -11.03 -4.51
N TRP A 127 -10.89 -11.81 -3.44
CA TRP A 127 -12.17 -12.35 -2.98
C TRP A 127 -12.21 -12.40 -1.44
N VAL A 128 -13.41 -12.36 -0.89
CA VAL A 128 -13.66 -12.43 0.55
C VAL A 128 -14.66 -13.54 0.87
N VAL A 129 -14.62 -14.07 2.08
CA VAL A 129 -15.66 -14.96 2.60
C VAL A 129 -16.63 -14.13 3.44
N THR A 130 -17.91 -14.21 3.09
CA THR A 130 -19.00 -13.61 3.87
C THR A 130 -19.56 -14.65 4.85
N SER A 131 -19.15 -14.56 6.11
CA SER A 131 -19.68 -15.35 7.21
C SER A 131 -20.08 -14.43 8.38
N PRO A 132 -20.91 -14.90 9.34
CA PRO A 132 -21.12 -14.17 10.58
C PRO A 132 -19.78 -14.03 11.33
N SER A 133 -19.26 -12.80 11.45
CA SER A 133 -18.03 -12.53 12.19
C SER A 133 -18.30 -12.35 13.68
N PRO A 134 -17.48 -12.96 14.59
CA PRO A 134 -16.33 -13.81 14.28
C PRO A 134 -16.71 -15.27 13.92
N ASP A 135 -16.12 -15.82 12.86
CA ASP A 135 -16.23 -17.21 12.45
C ASP A 135 -14.93 -18.00 12.74
N THR A 136 -14.88 -18.61 13.91
CA THR A 136 -13.72 -19.38 14.37
C THR A 136 -13.47 -20.66 13.56
N SER A 137 -14.40 -21.08 12.70
CA SER A 137 -14.20 -22.23 11.82
C SER A 137 -13.19 -21.96 10.71
N LEU A 138 -12.87 -20.69 10.44
CA LEU A 138 -11.91 -20.24 9.43
C LEU A 138 -10.47 -20.18 9.94
N LEU A 139 -10.26 -20.28 11.25
CA LEU A 139 -8.95 -20.22 11.89
C LEU A 139 -7.91 -21.21 11.33
N PRO A 140 -8.26 -22.48 10.99
CA PRO A 140 -7.31 -23.39 10.37
C PRO A 140 -6.77 -22.91 9.02
N SER A 141 -7.59 -22.19 8.24
CA SER A 141 -7.18 -21.60 6.96
C SER A 141 -6.22 -20.44 7.16
N LEU A 142 -6.53 -19.57 8.13
CA LEU A 142 -5.74 -18.39 8.43
C LEU A 142 -4.33 -18.74 8.91
N ARG A 143 -4.22 -19.67 9.88
CA ARG A 143 -2.93 -20.19 10.35
C ARG A 143 -2.11 -20.85 9.24
N ARG A 144 -2.76 -21.55 8.30
CA ARG A 144 -2.07 -22.15 7.15
C ARG A 144 -1.60 -21.11 6.15
N LEU A 145 -2.36 -20.04 5.95
CA LEU A 145 -1.97 -18.92 5.11
C LEU A 145 -0.75 -18.21 5.70
N ASP A 146 -0.78 -17.89 6.99
CA ASP A 146 0.36 -17.30 7.70
C ASP A 146 1.58 -18.22 7.67
N TRP A 147 1.38 -19.53 7.84
CA TRP A 147 2.45 -20.52 7.79
C TRP A 147 3.13 -20.64 6.43
N VAL A 148 2.39 -20.57 5.31
CA VAL A 148 3.03 -20.63 3.98
C VAL A 148 3.80 -19.36 3.65
N VAL A 149 3.39 -18.20 4.19
CA VAL A 149 4.21 -16.99 4.10
C VAL A 149 5.49 -17.20 4.89
N LEU A 150 5.39 -17.57 6.17
CA LEU A 150 6.54 -17.77 7.05
C LEU A 150 7.51 -18.85 6.52
N THR A 151 7.00 -19.98 6.05
CA THR A 151 7.84 -21.15 5.73
C THR A 151 8.33 -21.17 4.30
N ASP A 152 7.56 -20.59 3.36
CA ASP A 152 7.90 -20.63 1.93
C ASP A 152 8.25 -19.28 1.31
N ASP A 153 8.20 -18.21 2.12
CA ASP A 153 8.17 -16.82 1.66
C ASP A 153 7.10 -16.58 0.59
N PHE A 154 6.05 -17.41 0.55
CA PHE A 154 5.05 -17.33 -0.51
C PHE A 154 4.12 -16.15 -0.22
N ILE A 155 4.46 -14.97 -0.74
CA ILE A 155 3.79 -13.71 -0.44
C ILE A 155 2.30 -13.82 -0.82
N GLN A 156 1.43 -13.48 0.13
CA GLN A 156 -0.01 -13.46 -0.08
C GLN A 156 -0.49 -12.02 -0.09
N VAL A 157 -1.07 -11.57 -1.19
CA VAL A 157 -1.69 -10.24 -1.29
C VAL A 157 -3.20 -10.43 -1.35
N VAL A 158 -3.90 -9.89 -0.36
CA VAL A 158 -5.31 -10.20 -0.10
C VAL A 158 -6.15 -8.94 -0.02
N GLY A 159 -7.35 -8.96 -0.58
CA GLY A 159 -8.24 -7.79 -0.58
C GLY A 159 -9.17 -7.73 0.63
N GLU A 160 -9.42 -6.52 1.12
CA GLU A 160 -10.49 -6.22 2.08
C GLU A 160 -11.89 -6.35 1.46
N ASN A 161 -12.94 -6.31 2.29
CA ASN A 161 -14.31 -6.14 1.82
C ASN A 161 -14.57 -4.68 1.37
N ASN A 162 -15.49 -4.50 0.42
CA ASN A 162 -15.85 -3.19 -0.15
C ASN A 162 -16.83 -2.40 0.73
N SER A 163 -16.57 -2.29 2.03
CA SER A 163 -17.45 -1.56 2.95
C SER A 163 -16.74 -1.06 4.20
N ASN A 164 -16.76 0.25 4.42
CA ASN A 164 -16.22 0.90 5.62
C ASN A 164 -17.16 0.89 6.85
N THR A 165 -18.28 0.18 6.76
CA THR A 165 -19.22 -0.01 7.87
C THR A 165 -19.17 -1.42 8.45
N THR A 166 -18.32 -2.29 7.89
CA THR A 166 -18.12 -3.67 8.34
C THR A 166 -16.71 -3.87 8.86
N ALA A 167 -16.55 -4.78 9.83
CA ALA A 167 -15.23 -5.27 10.23
C ALA A 167 -14.52 -5.97 9.06
N ALA A 168 -13.20 -6.07 9.13
CA ALA A 168 -12.41 -6.84 8.18
C ALA A 168 -12.87 -8.32 8.17
N PRO A 169 -12.98 -8.97 6.99
CA PRO A 169 -13.30 -10.38 6.89
C PRO A 169 -12.36 -11.26 7.75
N ASP A 170 -12.93 -12.26 8.41
CA ASP A 170 -12.16 -13.13 9.31
C ASP A 170 -11.11 -13.97 8.56
N LEU A 171 -11.37 -14.32 7.29
CA LEU A 171 -10.45 -15.04 6.43
C LEU A 171 -9.68 -14.08 5.51
N ASN A 172 -8.42 -14.42 5.25
CA ASN A 172 -7.46 -13.64 4.45
C ASN A 172 -7.09 -12.30 5.11
N SER A 173 -8.03 -11.35 5.26
CA SER A 173 -7.75 -10.04 5.89
C SER A 173 -7.29 -10.16 7.34
N GLY A 174 -7.73 -11.21 8.05
CA GLY A 174 -7.23 -11.54 9.39
C GLY A 174 -5.80 -12.08 9.44
N SER A 175 -5.06 -12.18 8.33
CA SER A 175 -3.69 -12.71 8.35
C SER A 175 -2.72 -11.72 8.98
N PHE A 176 -1.71 -12.22 9.68
CA PHE A 176 -0.58 -11.41 10.13
C PHE A 176 0.42 -11.22 8.98
N ASN A 177 0.70 -12.31 8.26
CA ASN A 177 1.85 -12.41 7.36
C ASN A 177 1.51 -11.99 5.92
N ALA A 178 0.23 -11.93 5.56
CA ALA A 178 -0.20 -11.39 4.27
C ALA A 178 -0.06 -9.86 4.20
N ILE A 179 -0.06 -9.34 2.96
CA ILE A 179 -0.25 -7.92 2.65
C ILE A 179 -1.74 -7.71 2.36
N VAL A 180 -2.44 -7.05 3.28
CA VAL A 180 -3.88 -6.82 3.22
C VAL A 180 -4.17 -5.46 2.58
N VAL A 181 -4.97 -5.45 1.52
CA VAL A 181 -5.12 -4.30 0.62
C VAL A 181 -6.53 -3.73 0.70
N GLY A 182 -6.62 -2.42 0.98
CA GLY A 182 -7.84 -1.62 0.90
C GLY A 182 -7.84 -0.63 -0.27
N ARG A 183 -8.73 0.35 -0.19
CA ARG A 183 -8.97 1.38 -1.20
C ARG A 183 -8.60 2.76 -0.68
N THR A 184 -7.99 3.57 -1.53
CA THR A 184 -7.57 4.95 -1.21
C THR A 184 -8.75 5.86 -0.86
N ASP A 185 -9.95 5.53 -1.30
CA ASP A 185 -11.17 6.25 -0.91
C ASP A 185 -11.71 5.91 0.48
N GLY A 186 -11.03 5.01 1.21
CA GLY A 186 -11.37 4.65 2.58
C GLY A 186 -12.67 3.85 2.69
N ASN A 187 -13.23 3.38 1.57
CA ASN A 187 -14.48 2.59 1.53
C ASN A 187 -14.22 1.08 1.62
N SER A 188 -13.16 0.67 2.30
CA SER A 188 -12.84 -0.73 2.60
C SER A 188 -13.17 -1.06 4.05
N SER A 189 -13.40 -2.34 4.35
CA SER A 189 -13.48 -2.81 5.73
C SER A 189 -12.18 -2.60 6.47
N TYR A 190 -12.28 -2.51 7.79
CA TYR A 190 -11.13 -2.33 8.67
C TYR A 190 -11.38 -2.96 10.03
N GLY A 191 -10.28 -3.23 10.75
CA GLY A 191 -10.29 -3.80 12.09
C GLY A 191 -10.70 -5.27 12.09
N THR A 192 -9.81 -6.13 12.59
CA THR A 192 -10.05 -7.59 12.61
C THR A 192 -11.12 -8.01 13.62
N GLY A 193 -11.74 -9.17 13.38
CA GLY A 193 -12.56 -9.87 14.38
C GLY A 193 -11.71 -10.67 15.38
N ALA A 194 -12.31 -11.03 16.53
CA ALA A 194 -11.66 -11.87 17.54
C ALA A 194 -11.94 -13.36 17.30
N LEU A 195 -10.96 -14.09 16.77
CA LEU A 195 -11.06 -15.52 16.47
C LEU A 195 -10.51 -16.40 17.59
N ASP A 196 -9.40 -15.99 18.22
CA ASP A 196 -8.82 -16.65 19.39
C ASP A 196 -7.94 -15.67 20.21
N SER A 197 -7.01 -16.20 21.03
CA SER A 197 -6.10 -15.39 21.85
C SER A 197 -4.97 -14.71 21.09
N THR A 198 -4.66 -15.14 19.87
CA THR A 198 -3.62 -14.56 19.01
C THR A 198 -4.25 -13.68 17.92
N TYR A 199 -5.22 -14.22 17.20
CA TYR A 199 -6.04 -13.52 16.21
C TYR A 199 -7.15 -12.74 16.92
N VAL A 200 -6.74 -11.69 17.62
CA VAL A 200 -7.63 -10.83 18.40
C VAL A 200 -8.33 -9.80 17.52
N ALA A 201 -9.37 -9.17 18.08
CA ALA A 201 -10.07 -8.09 17.42
C ALA A 201 -9.23 -6.82 17.33
N ASP A 202 -9.61 -5.95 16.40
CA ASP A 202 -9.14 -4.56 16.29
C ASP A 202 -7.64 -4.41 15.96
N ARG A 203 -7.00 -5.45 15.39
CA ARG A 203 -5.70 -5.27 14.74
C ARG A 203 -5.84 -4.35 13.53
N ALA A 204 -4.79 -3.61 13.23
CA ALA A 204 -4.80 -2.62 12.17
C ALA A 204 -4.78 -3.31 10.80
N LYS A 205 -5.92 -3.27 10.12
CA LYS A 205 -6.10 -3.69 8.73
C LYS A 205 -7.04 -2.70 8.03
N PRO A 206 -6.83 -2.37 6.74
CA PRO A 206 -5.81 -2.92 5.82
C PRO A 206 -4.37 -2.51 6.19
N ASP A 207 -3.38 -3.20 5.60
CA ASP A 207 -1.96 -2.83 5.72
C ASP A 207 -1.61 -1.64 4.81
N ILE A 208 -2.18 -1.60 3.60
CA ILE A 208 -1.90 -0.61 2.56
C ILE A 208 -3.13 -0.41 1.66
N VAL A 209 -3.21 0.70 0.92
CA VAL A 209 -4.29 0.96 -0.04
C VAL A 209 -3.77 1.26 -1.45
N ALA A 210 -4.65 1.16 -2.45
CA ALA A 210 -4.36 1.54 -3.84
C ALA A 210 -5.53 2.35 -4.45
N PRO A 211 -5.29 3.17 -5.49
CA PRO A 211 -6.28 4.09 -6.05
C PRO A 211 -7.30 3.35 -6.92
N ALA A 212 -8.27 2.70 -6.27
CA ALA A 212 -9.32 1.96 -6.94
C ALA A 212 -10.67 2.07 -6.22
N THR A 213 -11.75 1.85 -6.97
CA THR A 213 -13.13 1.84 -6.47
C THR A 213 -13.61 0.46 -6.02
N THR A 214 -12.79 -0.57 -6.18
CA THR A 214 -13.02 -1.89 -5.59
C THR A 214 -11.73 -2.46 -5.02
N THR A 215 -11.82 -3.20 -3.93
CA THR A 215 -10.68 -3.94 -3.35
C THR A 215 -10.18 -5.02 -4.31
N SER A 216 -11.06 -5.60 -5.15
CA SER A 216 -10.66 -6.53 -6.22
C SER A 216 -9.86 -5.88 -7.35
N SER A 217 -9.89 -4.55 -7.47
CA SER A 217 -9.01 -3.80 -8.36
C SER A 217 -7.76 -3.30 -7.63
N ALA A 218 -7.88 -2.90 -6.36
CA ALA A 218 -6.75 -2.44 -5.55
C ALA A 218 -5.72 -3.55 -5.28
N THR A 219 -6.18 -4.75 -4.92
CA THR A 219 -5.35 -5.90 -4.57
C THR A 219 -4.38 -6.30 -5.69
N PRO A 220 -4.81 -6.47 -6.97
CA PRO A 220 -3.89 -6.79 -8.06
C PRO A 220 -2.92 -5.66 -8.41
N MET A 221 -3.28 -4.38 -8.18
CA MET A 221 -2.34 -3.27 -8.34
C MET A 221 -1.17 -3.41 -7.36
N VAL A 222 -1.44 -3.59 -6.07
CA VAL A 222 -0.39 -3.84 -5.05
C VAL A 222 0.37 -5.13 -5.34
N SER A 223 -0.31 -6.18 -5.83
CA SER A 223 0.35 -7.43 -6.22
C SER A 223 1.36 -7.23 -7.35
N SER A 224 1.04 -6.40 -8.35
CA SER A 224 1.95 -6.10 -9.45
C SER A 224 3.18 -5.31 -8.99
N VAL A 225 3.01 -4.39 -8.03
CA VAL A 225 4.12 -3.66 -7.39
C VAL A 225 5.01 -4.64 -6.63
N ALA A 226 4.43 -5.49 -5.78
CA ALA A 226 5.19 -6.47 -5.00
C ALA A 226 5.99 -7.43 -5.89
N VAL A 227 5.41 -7.91 -7.01
CA VAL A 227 6.13 -8.75 -7.98
C VAL A 227 7.32 -8.02 -8.61
N ALA A 228 7.16 -6.75 -8.99
CA ALA A 228 8.25 -5.95 -9.55
C ALA A 228 9.38 -5.75 -8.52
N LEU A 229 9.04 -5.46 -7.26
CA LEU A 229 10.04 -5.32 -6.18
C LEU A 229 10.78 -6.64 -5.90
N VAL A 230 10.06 -7.77 -5.86
CA VAL A 230 10.65 -9.11 -5.71
C VAL A 230 11.62 -9.40 -6.85
N GLN A 231 11.24 -9.14 -8.11
CA GLN A 231 12.16 -9.29 -9.25
C GLN A 231 13.42 -8.45 -9.04
N PHE A 232 13.26 -7.17 -8.75
CA PHE A 232 14.40 -6.25 -8.63
C PHE A 232 15.37 -6.72 -7.54
N ALA A 233 14.86 -7.07 -6.37
CA ALA A 233 15.66 -7.61 -5.27
C ALA A 233 16.35 -8.93 -5.66
N HIS A 234 15.64 -9.85 -6.31
CA HIS A 234 16.17 -11.14 -6.74
C HIS A 234 17.32 -11.02 -7.75
N GLU A 235 17.20 -10.10 -8.72
CA GLU A 235 18.22 -9.84 -9.73
C GLU A 235 19.44 -9.08 -9.17
N ASN A 236 19.30 -8.48 -7.98
CA ASN A 236 20.33 -7.69 -7.31
C ASN A 236 20.66 -8.24 -5.91
N PRO A 237 21.14 -9.50 -5.78
CA PRO A 237 21.41 -10.13 -4.48
C PRO A 237 22.53 -9.45 -3.68
N SER A 238 23.25 -8.50 -4.30
CA SER A 238 24.22 -7.65 -3.60
C SER A 238 23.60 -6.62 -2.66
N LEU A 239 22.29 -6.38 -2.76
CA LEU A 239 21.57 -5.47 -1.89
C LEU A 239 21.36 -6.05 -0.48
N SER A 240 21.42 -7.38 -0.34
CA SER A 240 21.50 -8.06 0.97
C SER A 240 22.95 -8.14 1.47
N LEU A 241 23.16 -7.87 2.77
CA LEU A 241 24.48 -7.83 3.39
C LEU A 241 25.07 -9.23 3.64
N ASP A 242 24.31 -10.17 4.21
CA ASP A 242 24.76 -11.56 4.37
C ASP A 242 24.28 -12.45 3.21
N ARG A 243 25.13 -12.55 2.18
CA ARG A 243 24.89 -13.42 1.00
C ARG A 243 24.99 -14.92 1.29
N THR A 244 25.38 -15.30 2.50
CA THR A 244 25.46 -16.70 2.94
C THR A 244 24.27 -17.14 3.77
N SER A 245 23.51 -16.18 4.32
CA SER A 245 22.21 -16.35 4.96
C SER A 245 21.08 -16.11 3.95
N VAL A 246 20.89 -17.09 3.05
CA VAL A 246 19.74 -17.11 2.13
C VAL A 246 18.72 -18.15 2.59
N THR A 247 17.45 -17.80 2.52
CA THR A 247 16.37 -18.76 2.80
C THR A 247 16.16 -19.63 1.57
N VAL A 248 16.06 -20.95 1.76
CA VAL A 248 15.64 -21.89 0.71
C VAL A 248 14.30 -22.49 1.10
N ASN A 249 13.24 -22.12 0.38
CA ASN A 249 11.89 -22.58 0.71
C ASN A 249 11.66 -24.06 0.38
N ARG A 250 10.47 -24.60 0.72
CA ARG A 250 10.12 -26.00 0.43
C ARG A 250 10.08 -26.35 -1.06
N ALA A 251 9.96 -25.36 -1.95
CA ALA A 251 10.04 -25.54 -3.40
C ALA A 251 11.48 -25.53 -3.93
N GLY A 252 12.46 -25.21 -3.09
CA GLY A 252 13.87 -25.09 -3.46
C GLY A 252 14.26 -23.75 -4.07
N LEU A 253 13.41 -22.72 -3.94
CA LEU A 253 13.73 -21.36 -4.36
C LEU A 253 14.67 -20.72 -3.35
N THR A 254 15.71 -20.08 -3.85
CA THR A 254 16.58 -19.21 -3.04
C THR A 254 15.92 -17.84 -2.93
N ILE A 255 15.81 -17.35 -1.69
CA ILE A 255 15.21 -16.07 -1.33
C ILE A 255 16.29 -15.24 -0.63
N TYR A 256 16.57 -14.06 -1.18
CA TYR A 256 17.46 -13.09 -0.57
C TYR A 256 16.70 -12.19 0.41
N GLN A 257 17.38 -11.63 1.39
CA GLN A 257 16.77 -10.82 2.45
C GLN A 257 15.97 -9.62 1.93
N ALA A 258 16.40 -9.04 0.79
CA ALA A 258 15.72 -7.92 0.14
C ALA A 258 14.34 -8.29 -0.46
N GLU A 259 14.06 -9.59 -0.65
CA GLU A 259 12.84 -10.12 -1.26
C GLU A 259 12.02 -11.03 -0.32
N THR A 260 12.36 -11.08 0.96
CA THR A 260 11.55 -11.78 1.96
C THR A 260 10.19 -11.11 2.11
N SER A 261 9.22 -11.87 2.60
CA SER A 261 7.85 -11.37 2.75
C SER A 261 7.76 -10.14 3.67
N GLU A 262 8.54 -10.14 4.75
CA GLU A 262 8.70 -9.08 5.73
C GLU A 262 9.30 -7.85 5.09
N ALA A 263 10.37 -8.02 4.31
CA ALA A 263 11.04 -6.93 3.61
C ALA A 263 10.08 -6.26 2.62
N ILE A 264 9.50 -7.01 1.70
CA ILE A 264 8.57 -6.45 0.72
C ILE A 264 7.40 -5.74 1.43
N LYS A 265 6.85 -6.31 2.51
CA LYS A 265 5.79 -5.68 3.29
C LYS A 265 6.25 -4.38 3.97
N ALA A 266 7.41 -4.37 4.63
CA ALA A 266 7.95 -3.20 5.32
C ALA A 266 8.26 -2.07 4.33
N MET A 267 8.89 -2.36 3.18
CA MET A 267 9.18 -1.34 2.15
C MET A 267 7.90 -0.78 1.52
N LEU A 268 6.91 -1.62 1.22
CA LEU A 268 5.62 -1.13 0.72
C LEU A 268 4.95 -0.16 1.70
N MET A 269 4.95 -0.49 3.00
CA MET A 269 4.31 0.32 4.03
C MET A 269 5.10 1.59 4.38
N ALA A 270 6.44 1.52 4.42
CA ALA A 270 7.28 2.70 4.67
C ALA A 270 7.22 3.68 3.49
N GLY A 271 7.15 3.17 2.26
CA GLY A 271 7.10 3.94 1.02
C GLY A 271 5.71 4.46 0.65
N ALA A 272 4.66 3.99 1.31
CA ALA A 272 3.29 4.40 1.05
C ALA A 272 3.06 5.89 1.31
N GLU A 273 2.34 6.53 0.38
CA GLU A 273 1.91 7.91 0.45
C GLU A 273 0.75 8.05 1.44
N ARG A 274 1.01 8.80 2.52
CA ARG A 274 0.04 9.09 3.58
C ARG A 274 -0.78 10.34 3.29
N ARG A 275 -0.47 11.04 2.19
CA ARG A 275 -1.27 12.10 1.59
C ARG A 275 -1.13 11.97 0.08
N THR A 276 -2.22 11.98 -0.66
CA THR A 276 -2.20 11.72 -2.12
C THR A 276 -2.79 12.88 -2.90
N TYR A 277 -2.44 12.93 -4.19
CA TYR A 277 -2.94 13.92 -5.14
C TYR A 277 -3.29 13.28 -6.50
N ASN A 278 -4.10 12.24 -6.46
CA ASN A 278 -4.85 11.58 -7.51
C ASN A 278 -5.87 12.50 -8.23
N GLN A 279 -5.36 13.40 -9.09
CA GLN A 279 -6.14 14.33 -9.94
C GLN A 279 -7.59 13.87 -10.22
N ALA A 280 -8.57 14.62 -9.71
CA ALA A 280 -10.02 14.34 -9.76
C ALA A 280 -10.61 14.45 -11.18
N THR A 281 -10.12 13.65 -12.13
CA THR A 281 -10.66 13.62 -13.51
C THR A 281 -11.81 12.62 -13.68
N THR A 282 -12.13 11.83 -12.64
CA THR A 282 -13.32 10.98 -12.57
C THR A 282 -13.83 10.84 -11.13
N ALA A 283 -15.06 10.38 -10.93
CA ALA A 283 -15.63 10.05 -9.61
C ALA A 283 -14.92 8.88 -8.86
N SER A 284 -13.75 8.43 -9.35
CA SER A 284 -13.02 7.23 -8.95
C SER A 284 -11.64 7.50 -8.32
N THR A 285 -11.19 8.76 -8.25
CA THR A 285 -9.90 9.12 -7.66
C THR A 285 -10.14 9.96 -6.42
N THR A 286 -10.19 9.29 -5.28
CA THR A 286 -10.32 9.93 -3.97
C THR A 286 -8.93 10.06 -3.38
N GLU A 287 -8.71 11.15 -2.66
CA GLU A 287 -7.44 11.42 -2.01
C GLU A 287 -7.42 10.92 -0.58
N ILE A 288 -6.21 10.62 -0.12
CA ILE A 288 -5.89 10.64 1.30
C ILE A 288 -5.52 12.08 1.62
N SER A 289 -6.41 12.79 2.31
CA SER A 289 -6.15 14.13 2.82
C SER A 289 -6.12 14.20 4.34
N ASP A 290 -6.64 13.17 5.03
CA ASP A 290 -6.91 13.19 6.47
C ASP A 290 -6.29 12.00 7.23
N TYR A 291 -5.10 11.58 6.82
CA TYR A 291 -4.44 10.40 7.36
C TYR A 291 -4.11 10.57 8.84
N ARG A 292 -4.77 9.77 9.67
CA ARG A 292 -4.64 9.78 11.14
C ARG A 292 -5.01 11.10 11.83
N ASP A 293 -5.63 12.07 11.15
CA ASP A 293 -6.02 13.35 11.74
C ASP A 293 -6.96 13.16 12.94
N SER A 294 -7.93 12.26 12.81
CA SER A 294 -8.83 11.93 13.90
C SER A 294 -8.23 10.83 14.79
N THR A 295 -8.35 11.00 16.11
CA THR A 295 -7.96 9.98 17.09
C THR A 295 -8.67 8.64 16.87
N SER A 296 -9.86 8.65 16.26
CA SER A 296 -10.58 7.42 15.93
C SER A 296 -9.94 6.61 14.81
N ASN A 297 -9.10 7.24 13.98
CA ASN A 297 -8.34 6.59 12.93
C ASN A 297 -6.94 6.19 13.37
N GLN A 298 -6.49 6.60 14.56
CA GLN A 298 -5.14 6.33 15.05
C GLN A 298 -5.06 4.95 15.73
N LYS A 299 -4.42 3.98 15.07
CA LYS A 299 -4.08 2.68 15.64
C LYS A 299 -2.78 2.75 16.47
N SER A 300 -2.66 1.84 17.45
CA SER A 300 -1.51 1.74 18.37
C SER A 300 -0.20 1.39 17.67
N ASN A 301 -0.29 0.69 16.53
CA ASN A 301 0.85 0.33 15.70
C ASN A 301 1.23 1.42 14.66
N GLY A 302 0.69 2.63 14.81
CA GLY A 302 1.01 3.77 13.95
C GLY A 302 0.25 3.87 12.62
N LEU A 303 -0.61 2.92 12.27
CA LEU A 303 -1.40 2.94 11.02
C LEU A 303 -2.70 3.77 11.11
N ASP A 304 -3.19 4.28 9.98
CA ASP A 304 -4.58 4.73 9.88
C ASP A 304 -5.49 3.50 9.77
N ARG A 305 -6.59 3.46 10.52
CA ARG A 305 -7.51 2.31 10.46
C ARG A 305 -8.09 2.07 9.06
N ARG A 306 -8.28 3.11 8.24
CA ARG A 306 -8.92 3.04 6.91
C ARG A 306 -7.90 2.82 5.80
N TYR A 307 -6.75 3.50 5.92
CA TYR A 307 -5.76 3.58 4.86
C TYR A 307 -4.53 2.69 5.11
N GLY A 308 -4.46 2.02 6.26
CA GLY A 308 -3.25 1.29 6.65
C GLY A 308 -2.08 2.24 6.72
N ALA A 309 -1.01 1.95 5.97
CA ALA A 309 0.17 2.78 5.83
C ALA A 309 0.04 3.90 4.79
N GLY A 310 -1.03 3.93 4.00
CA GLY A 310 -1.23 4.88 2.91
C GLY A 310 -1.35 4.22 1.53
N GLN A 311 -1.40 5.04 0.49
CA GLN A 311 -1.45 4.60 -0.91
C GLN A 311 -0.09 4.05 -1.35
N VAL A 312 -0.08 2.90 -2.01
CA VAL A 312 1.16 2.31 -2.54
C VAL A 312 1.90 3.26 -3.50
N ASN A 313 3.21 3.37 -3.32
CA ASN A 313 4.10 4.06 -4.26
C ASN A 313 5.32 3.16 -4.55
N ILE A 314 5.44 2.69 -5.80
CA ILE A 314 6.52 1.76 -6.20
C ILE A 314 7.88 2.42 -6.18
N PHE A 315 7.98 3.69 -6.57
CA PHE A 315 9.25 4.41 -6.63
C PHE A 315 9.87 4.55 -5.25
N HIS A 316 9.09 4.95 -4.25
CA HIS A 316 9.57 5.04 -2.86
C HIS A 316 10.02 3.68 -2.33
N SER A 317 9.24 2.63 -2.61
CA SER A 317 9.56 1.26 -2.20
C SER A 317 10.85 0.76 -2.85
N TYR A 318 11.01 1.01 -4.16
CA TYR A 318 12.20 0.70 -4.94
C TYR A 318 13.43 1.43 -4.39
N GLN A 319 13.34 2.72 -4.07
CA GLN A 319 14.47 3.51 -3.56
C GLN A 319 15.06 2.90 -2.28
N MET A 320 14.22 2.41 -1.37
CA MET A 320 14.68 1.74 -0.16
C MET A 320 15.44 0.46 -0.48
N ILE A 321 14.89 -0.42 -1.32
CA ILE A 321 15.58 -1.67 -1.72
C ILE A 321 16.90 -1.34 -2.43
N ALA A 322 16.88 -0.40 -3.38
CA ALA A 322 18.03 -0.01 -4.19
C ALA A 322 19.16 0.65 -3.39
N ALA A 323 18.86 1.24 -2.22
CA ALA A 323 19.88 1.75 -1.31
C ALA A 323 20.78 0.65 -0.73
N GLY A 324 20.28 -0.59 -0.72
CA GLY A 324 20.92 -1.72 -0.07
C GLY A 324 20.68 -1.73 1.44
N GLN A 325 20.81 -2.92 2.01
CA GLN A 325 20.63 -3.16 3.43
C GLN A 325 21.66 -2.40 4.27
N THR A 326 21.22 -1.89 5.42
CA THR A 326 22.08 -1.24 6.42
C THR A 326 21.90 -1.92 7.77
N ASP A 327 22.85 -2.75 8.16
CA ASP A 327 22.85 -3.42 9.47
C ASP A 327 22.86 -2.42 10.63
N SER A 328 22.17 -2.82 11.70
CA SER A 328 22.16 -2.13 12.98
C SER A 328 23.56 -2.02 13.61
N VAL A 329 23.73 -1.08 14.54
CA VAL A 329 24.98 -0.97 15.33
C VAL A 329 25.26 -2.24 16.13
N GLN A 330 24.21 -2.92 16.60
CA GLN A 330 24.31 -4.08 17.49
C GLN A 330 24.77 -5.33 16.76
N ASP A 331 24.55 -5.42 15.45
CA ASP A 331 25.02 -6.51 14.59
C ASP A 331 26.40 -6.22 14.00
N GLY A 332 27.04 -5.14 14.45
CA GLY A 332 28.36 -4.71 13.99
C GLY A 332 28.33 -3.88 12.69
N GLY A 333 27.13 -3.51 12.24
CA GLY A 333 26.91 -2.55 11.16
C GLY A 333 27.25 -1.12 11.55
N SER A 334 27.16 -0.22 10.58
CA SER A 334 27.37 1.21 10.83
C SER A 334 26.18 1.84 11.55
N GLY A 335 24.98 1.24 11.42
CA GLY A 335 23.72 1.86 11.80
C GLY A 335 23.51 3.25 11.19
N ALA A 336 24.22 3.60 10.11
CA ALA A 336 24.14 4.92 9.49
C ALA A 336 23.03 4.91 8.42
N ALA A 337 21.81 5.21 8.86
CA ALA A 337 20.65 5.29 7.97
C ALA A 337 20.80 6.48 7.02
N GLY A 338 20.69 6.21 5.71
CA GLY A 338 20.52 7.25 4.70
C GLY A 338 19.15 7.91 4.77
N THR A 339 18.85 8.80 3.83
CA THR A 339 17.51 9.38 3.66
C THR A 339 16.45 8.35 3.28
N TYR A 340 16.85 7.15 2.88
CA TYR A 340 16.00 5.99 2.73
C TYR A 340 16.87 4.74 2.81
N GLY A 341 16.26 3.63 3.16
CA GLY A 341 16.95 2.34 3.23
C GLY A 341 16.09 1.30 3.92
N TYR A 342 16.69 0.13 4.10
CA TYR A 342 16.08 -0.93 4.88
C TYR A 342 17.12 -1.71 5.66
N ASP A 343 16.62 -2.49 6.62
CA ASP A 343 17.35 -3.57 7.24
C ASP A 343 16.49 -4.84 7.31
N TYR A 344 17.14 -6.00 7.34
CA TYR A 344 16.54 -7.30 7.65
C TYR A 344 17.46 -8.00 8.65
N ASP A 345 17.03 -8.04 9.90
CA ASP A 345 17.78 -8.71 10.97
C ASP A 345 17.27 -10.15 11.06
N GLU A 346 18.15 -11.12 10.81
CA GLU A 346 17.78 -12.54 10.78
C GLU A 346 17.66 -13.16 12.18
N HIS A 347 18.20 -12.49 13.19
CA HIS A 347 18.37 -13.02 14.53
C HIS A 347 18.19 -11.93 15.58
N PHE A 348 16.96 -11.78 16.07
CA PHE A 348 16.58 -10.78 17.06
C PHE A 348 15.76 -11.38 18.22
N GLY A 349 15.88 -10.82 19.43
CA GLY A 349 15.06 -11.20 20.59
C GLY A 349 15.82 -11.77 21.79
N GLY A 350 17.15 -11.82 21.73
CA GLY A 350 18.03 -12.16 22.85
C GLY A 350 18.32 -13.64 23.07
N ASP A 351 17.71 -14.57 22.32
CA ASP A 351 18.08 -15.99 22.34
C ASP A 351 19.18 -16.29 21.31
N ASN A 352 19.90 -17.40 21.44
CA ASN A 352 21.01 -17.75 20.53
C ASN A 352 22.11 -16.67 20.37
N SER A 353 22.20 -15.72 21.31
CA SER A 353 23.11 -14.56 21.27
C SER A 353 22.70 -13.44 20.31
N SER A 354 21.44 -13.42 19.85
CA SER A 354 20.88 -12.25 19.18
C SER A 354 20.85 -11.02 20.09
N ASN A 355 20.87 -9.84 19.46
CA ASN A 355 20.55 -8.56 20.06
C ASN A 355 19.06 -8.49 20.47
N THR A 356 18.72 -7.56 21.37
CA THR A 356 17.33 -7.21 21.73
C THR A 356 17.00 -5.75 21.41
N VAL A 357 17.97 -5.05 20.85
CA VAL A 357 17.91 -3.64 20.45
C VAL A 357 18.70 -3.51 19.17
N ALA A 358 18.10 -2.87 18.17
CA ALA A 358 18.77 -2.50 16.92
C ALA A 358 18.60 -1.01 16.69
N SER A 359 19.71 -0.30 16.46
CA SER A 359 19.77 1.15 16.37
C SER A 359 20.25 1.62 15.00
N TYR A 360 19.48 2.55 14.41
CA TYR A 360 19.77 3.21 13.14
C TYR A 360 19.73 4.72 13.34
N THR A 361 20.74 5.44 12.86
CA THR A 361 20.94 6.86 13.09
C THR A 361 20.97 7.64 11.79
N PHE A 362 20.29 8.79 11.78
CA PHE A 362 20.29 9.72 10.65
C PHE A 362 20.22 11.16 11.16
N THR A 363 20.62 12.11 10.32
CA THR A 363 20.48 13.55 10.62
C THR A 363 19.42 14.14 9.69
N ALA A 364 18.40 14.76 10.28
CA ALA A 364 17.38 15.47 9.53
C ALA A 364 17.97 16.70 8.84
N ARG A 365 17.54 16.96 7.61
CA ARG A 365 18.03 18.06 6.75
C ARG A 365 16.84 18.67 6.01
N PRO A 366 16.96 19.92 5.52
CA PRO A 366 16.02 20.44 4.55
C PRO A 366 15.79 19.43 3.41
N GLY A 367 14.54 19.20 3.02
CA GLY A 367 14.17 18.17 2.04
C GLY A 367 14.11 16.73 2.58
N ALA A 368 14.45 16.49 3.86
CA ALA A 368 14.50 15.19 4.52
C ALA A 368 14.15 15.32 6.01
N ASN A 369 13.01 15.96 6.27
CA ASN A 369 12.54 16.37 7.59
C ASN A 369 11.20 15.75 8.00
N LEU A 370 10.70 14.75 7.27
CA LEU A 370 9.58 13.92 7.67
C LEU A 370 9.99 12.45 7.57
N LEU A 371 10.00 11.74 8.70
CA LEU A 371 10.22 10.28 8.73
C LEU A 371 8.92 9.56 8.39
N THR A 372 8.98 8.60 7.47
CA THR A 372 8.08 7.45 7.41
C THR A 372 8.87 6.17 7.62
N SER A 373 8.40 5.28 8.48
CA SER A 373 9.04 3.98 8.70
C SER A 373 8.03 2.91 9.04
N SER A 374 8.38 1.67 8.70
CA SER A 374 7.56 0.48 8.95
C SER A 374 8.48 -0.69 9.31
N LEU A 375 8.29 -1.20 10.51
CA LEU A 375 8.80 -2.47 11.00
C LEU A 375 7.76 -3.55 10.68
N ALA A 376 8.17 -4.71 10.20
CA ALA A 376 7.31 -5.86 9.98
C ALA A 376 8.03 -7.17 10.34
N TRP A 377 7.34 -8.09 10.98
CA TRP A 377 7.81 -9.45 11.24
C TRP A 377 6.68 -10.44 11.02
N ASN A 378 6.98 -11.70 10.70
CA ASN A 378 5.93 -12.70 10.58
C ASN A 378 5.50 -13.23 11.96
N LEU A 379 4.22 -13.56 12.11
CA LEU A 379 3.71 -14.42 13.18
C LEU A 379 4.36 -15.80 13.06
N ASP A 380 4.91 -16.32 14.17
CA ASP A 380 5.37 -17.70 14.23
C ASP A 380 4.16 -18.64 14.19
N VAL A 381 4.15 -19.54 13.22
CA VAL A 381 3.17 -20.61 13.12
C VAL A 381 3.90 -21.93 13.07
N ASN A 382 3.72 -22.76 14.09
CA ASN A 382 4.31 -24.08 14.14
C ASN A 382 3.65 -24.99 13.08
N GLY A 383 4.41 -25.33 12.03
CA GLY A 383 3.95 -26.27 11.02
C GLY A 383 3.92 -27.74 11.49
N GLY A 384 4.58 -28.07 12.58
CA GLY A 384 4.85 -29.45 13.04
C GLY A 384 6.06 -30.07 12.32
N SER A 385 6.66 -31.11 12.90
CA SER A 385 7.84 -31.80 12.34
C SER A 385 7.52 -32.86 11.28
N GLY A 386 6.25 -33.25 11.16
CA GLY A 386 5.78 -34.30 10.26
C GLY A 386 4.98 -33.78 9.06
N PRO A 387 4.19 -34.65 8.41
CA PRO A 387 3.30 -34.25 7.32
C PRO A 387 2.01 -33.57 7.81
N PHE A 388 1.71 -33.68 9.10
CA PHE A 388 0.53 -33.09 9.72
C PHE A 388 0.81 -31.65 10.14
N PHE A 389 -0.19 -30.79 9.99
CA PHE A 389 -0.14 -29.40 10.40
C PHE A 389 -0.54 -29.27 11.86
N ASP A 390 0.27 -28.56 12.64
CA ASP A 390 0.03 -28.28 14.06
C ASP A 390 -0.79 -26.98 14.20
N GLY A 391 -0.19 -25.87 13.79
CA GLY A 391 -0.84 -24.56 13.72
C GLY A 391 -0.85 -23.79 15.02
N ASP A 392 -0.10 -24.20 16.04
CA ASP A 392 0.14 -23.35 17.22
C ASP A 392 0.86 -22.07 16.80
N THR A 393 0.50 -20.96 17.45
CA THR A 393 0.96 -19.62 17.06
C THR A 393 1.61 -18.88 18.20
N THR A 394 2.69 -18.16 17.91
CA THR A 394 3.37 -17.26 18.85
C THR A 394 3.54 -15.90 18.19
N LEU A 395 2.99 -14.85 18.82
CA LEU A 395 3.24 -13.46 18.41
C LEU A 395 4.36 -12.91 19.30
N TYR A 396 5.54 -12.73 18.72
CA TYR A 396 6.62 -11.97 19.37
C TYR A 396 6.29 -10.48 19.31
N ASN A 397 6.70 -9.75 20.35
CA ASN A 397 6.37 -8.33 20.53
C ASN A 397 7.62 -7.48 20.31
N LEU A 398 7.62 -6.70 19.23
CA LEU A 398 8.69 -5.77 18.86
C LEU A 398 8.11 -4.34 18.83
N ASP A 399 8.86 -3.39 19.38
CA ASP A 399 8.48 -1.98 19.42
C ASP A 399 9.40 -1.14 18.52
N LEU A 400 8.86 -0.06 17.94
CA LEU A 400 9.61 0.93 17.16
C LEU A 400 9.57 2.29 17.84
N THR A 401 10.73 2.84 18.17
CA THR A 401 10.85 4.14 18.85
C THR A 401 11.83 5.04 18.12
N LEU A 402 11.46 6.31 17.97
CA LEU A 402 12.36 7.36 17.49
C LEU A 402 12.84 8.20 18.67
N TYR A 403 14.15 8.36 18.82
CA TYR A 403 14.78 9.23 19.81
C TYR A 403 15.46 10.42 19.13
N ASP A 404 15.33 11.61 19.70
CA ASP A 404 16.20 12.73 19.35
C ASP A 404 17.48 12.66 20.19
N GLN A 405 18.62 12.43 19.56
CA GLN A 405 19.90 12.34 20.25
C GLN A 405 20.55 13.73 20.50
N THR A 406 19.95 14.81 19.97
CA THR A 406 20.50 16.17 20.01
C THR A 406 20.10 16.93 21.27
N ASP A 407 18.83 16.81 21.69
CA ASP A 407 18.27 17.59 22.80
C ASP A 407 18.39 16.83 24.13
N THR A 408 17.61 15.77 24.28
CA THR A 408 17.71 14.81 25.38
C THR A 408 17.24 13.48 24.80
N SER A 409 17.85 12.35 25.18
CA SER A 409 17.54 11.01 24.69
C SER A 409 16.13 10.49 25.06
N THR A 410 15.13 11.36 25.05
CA THR A 410 13.70 11.10 25.18
C THR A 410 13.12 10.65 23.84
N PRO A 411 12.18 9.71 23.85
CA PRO A 411 11.48 9.30 22.65
C PRO A 411 10.61 10.45 22.11
N VAL A 412 10.74 10.75 20.83
CA VAL A 412 9.90 11.73 20.11
C VAL A 412 8.68 11.09 19.47
N ALA A 413 8.76 9.80 19.15
CA ALA A 413 7.63 9.00 18.66
C ALA A 413 7.81 7.53 19.05
N ILE A 414 6.69 6.85 19.34
CA ILE A 414 6.66 5.45 19.75
C ILE A 414 5.50 4.76 19.04
N SER A 415 5.78 3.57 18.52
CA SER A 415 4.81 2.60 18.03
C SER A 415 5.09 1.29 18.78
N ALA A 416 4.11 0.82 19.55
CA ALA A 416 4.28 -0.27 20.52
C ALA A 416 2.98 -1.06 20.72
N SER A 417 2.46 -1.63 19.63
CA SER A 417 1.24 -2.43 19.65
C SER A 417 1.52 -3.86 20.11
N THR A 418 0.82 -4.29 21.15
CA THR A 418 0.97 -5.65 21.68
C THR A 418 0.19 -6.72 20.90
N ILE A 419 -0.52 -6.32 19.84
CA ILE A 419 -1.43 -7.19 19.09
C ILE A 419 -1.12 -7.26 17.59
N ASP A 420 -0.28 -6.36 17.07
CA ASP A 420 0.06 -6.29 15.64
C ASP A 420 1.46 -6.89 15.40
N ASN A 421 1.77 -7.22 14.15
CA ASN A 421 3.10 -7.67 13.73
C ASN A 421 3.82 -6.64 12.84
N THR A 422 3.44 -5.38 13.02
CA THR A 422 4.06 -4.25 12.33
C THR A 422 4.06 -3.07 13.29
N GLU A 423 5.09 -2.23 13.24
CA GLU A 423 5.12 -0.96 13.96
C GLU A 423 5.48 0.17 12.98
N ASN A 424 4.84 1.32 13.08
CA ASN A 424 4.92 2.34 12.05
C ASN A 424 5.05 3.74 12.66
N LEU A 425 5.94 4.56 12.09
CA LEU A 425 6.08 5.96 12.49
C LEU A 425 5.91 6.88 11.28
N ARG A 426 5.17 7.98 11.49
CA ARG A 426 5.18 9.19 10.66
C ARG A 426 5.48 10.35 11.59
N THR A 427 6.61 11.03 11.43
CA THR A 427 7.04 12.06 12.40
C THR A 427 7.86 13.14 11.73
N ALA A 428 7.40 14.39 11.87
CA ALA A 428 8.17 15.57 11.48
C ALA A 428 9.44 15.68 12.34
N LEU A 429 10.53 16.10 11.72
CA LEU A 429 11.87 16.11 12.27
C LEU A 429 12.41 17.54 12.23
N LEU A 430 13.17 17.90 13.25
CA LEU A 430 13.84 19.20 13.34
C LEU A 430 15.14 19.16 12.55
N ASN A 431 15.27 20.07 11.58
CA ASN A 431 16.47 20.17 10.75
C ASN A 431 17.75 20.34 11.59
N GLY A 432 18.80 19.59 11.23
CA GLY A 432 20.07 19.58 11.95
C GLY A 432 20.11 18.69 13.19
N HIS A 433 18.97 18.14 13.63
CA HIS A 433 18.93 17.16 14.71
C HIS A 433 19.32 15.78 14.20
N THR A 434 20.03 15.02 15.04
CA THR A 434 20.34 13.61 14.82
C THR A 434 19.36 12.76 15.60
N TYR A 435 18.77 11.79 14.91
CA TYR A 435 17.77 10.88 15.46
C TYR A 435 18.30 9.45 15.46
N GLU A 436 17.78 8.66 16.41
CA GLU A 436 17.95 7.22 16.45
C GLU A 436 16.58 6.55 16.30
N LEU A 437 16.39 5.84 15.18
CA LEU A 437 15.30 4.88 15.01
C LEU A 437 15.75 3.57 15.65
N ARG A 438 14.97 3.08 16.62
CA ARG A 438 15.31 1.91 17.44
C ARG A 438 14.21 0.86 17.39
N VAL A 439 14.57 -0.36 17.03
CA VAL A 439 13.75 -1.56 17.24
C VAL A 439 14.11 -2.16 18.60
N THR A 440 13.12 -2.58 19.39
CA THR A 440 13.32 -3.22 20.70
C THR A 440 12.46 -4.46 20.83
N ALA A 441 13.03 -5.57 21.31
CA ALA A 441 12.29 -6.78 21.65
C ALA A 441 11.76 -6.73 23.09
N ASP A 442 10.46 -6.99 23.26
CA ASP A 442 9.89 -7.25 24.58
C ASP A 442 10.21 -8.69 25.02
N THR A 443 11.25 -8.81 25.84
CA THR A 443 11.72 -10.08 26.41
C THR A 443 11.13 -10.38 27.79
N SER A 444 10.09 -9.65 28.22
CA SER A 444 9.46 -9.87 29.53
C SER A 444 8.83 -11.27 29.68
N GLY A 445 8.40 -11.87 28.57
CA GLY A 445 7.93 -13.26 28.47
C GLY A 445 9.04 -14.30 28.32
N GLY A 446 10.29 -13.89 28.19
CA GLY A 446 11.44 -14.72 27.83
C GLY A 446 12.11 -14.23 26.54
N ASN A 447 13.39 -14.58 26.38
CA ASN A 447 14.12 -14.32 25.14
C ASN A 447 13.59 -15.22 24.01
N PHE A 448 13.74 -14.75 22.77
CA PHE A 448 13.43 -15.49 21.55
C PHE A 448 14.47 -15.18 20.46
N ASP A 449 14.40 -15.90 19.34
CA ASP A 449 15.25 -15.69 18.18
C ASP A 449 14.33 -15.66 16.96
N TRP A 450 14.17 -14.48 16.37
CA TRP A 450 13.20 -14.18 15.33
C TRP A 450 13.73 -13.13 14.37
N ASP A 451 13.20 -13.10 13.17
CA ASP A 451 13.57 -12.14 12.14
C ASP A 451 12.58 -10.97 12.03
N TYR A 452 13.06 -9.85 11.52
CA TYR A 452 12.21 -8.73 11.14
C TYR A 452 12.80 -7.97 9.95
N ALA A 453 11.95 -7.17 9.29
CA ALA A 453 12.38 -6.16 8.34
C ALA A 453 11.97 -4.76 8.79
N LEU A 454 12.85 -3.78 8.57
CA LEU A 454 12.59 -2.36 8.82
C LEU A 454 12.84 -1.59 7.53
N GLY A 455 11.83 -0.84 7.06
CA GLY A 455 11.98 0.14 5.99
C GLY A 455 11.86 1.56 6.55
N TRP A 456 12.65 2.50 6.04
CA TRP A 456 12.52 3.93 6.37
C TRP A 456 12.75 4.83 5.16
N ARG A 457 12.09 5.98 5.22
CA ARG A 457 12.28 7.09 4.29
C ARG A 457 12.19 8.41 5.04
N LEU A 458 13.09 9.31 4.74
CA LEU A 458 13.04 10.73 5.04
C LEU A 458 12.58 11.42 3.77
N VAL A 459 11.46 12.09 3.87
CA VAL A 459 10.85 12.86 2.80
C VAL A 459 10.90 14.33 3.19
N ALA A 460 10.82 15.25 2.25
CA ALA A 460 10.53 16.61 2.64
C ALA A 460 9.10 16.63 3.20
N ASP A 461 8.93 17.29 4.34
CA ASP A 461 7.62 17.73 4.78
C ASP A 461 7.22 18.85 3.82
N HIS A 462 6.67 18.48 2.66
CA HIS A 462 6.43 19.44 1.60
C HIS A 462 5.21 20.27 1.98
N GLY A 463 5.44 21.46 2.54
CA GLY A 463 4.47 22.55 2.56
C GLY A 463 3.48 22.63 3.72
N ASP A 464 3.55 21.77 4.74
CA ASP A 464 2.76 21.89 5.98
C ASP A 464 3.68 22.43 7.10
N TRP A 465 3.83 23.74 7.17
CA TRP A 465 4.74 24.42 8.08
C TRP A 465 4.06 24.93 9.36
N ASP A 466 2.72 25.01 9.39
CA ASP A 466 1.99 25.30 10.62
C ASP A 466 1.64 24.05 11.45
N HIS A 467 1.88 22.87 10.88
CA HIS A 467 1.74 21.55 11.50
C HIS A 467 0.30 21.21 11.88
N ASP A 468 -0.67 21.73 11.16
CA ASP A 468 -2.09 21.43 11.38
C ASP A 468 -2.62 20.26 10.52
N ALA A 469 -1.73 19.67 9.71
CA ALA A 469 -2.00 18.56 8.81
C ALA A 469 -2.78 18.93 7.54
N ASP A 470 -2.94 20.20 7.20
CA ASP A 470 -3.30 20.64 5.85
C ASP A 470 -2.17 21.43 5.14
N ILE A 471 -2.44 21.83 3.90
CA ILE A 471 -1.52 22.67 3.11
C ILE A 471 -2.43 23.74 2.53
N ASP A 472 -2.58 24.83 3.26
CA ASP A 472 -3.59 25.84 2.97
C ASP A 472 -2.99 27.25 2.88
N VAL A 473 -3.85 28.26 3.03
CA VAL A 473 -3.44 29.66 3.00
C VAL A 473 -2.46 30.01 4.12
N ASN A 474 -2.49 29.31 5.27
CA ASN A 474 -1.57 29.52 6.38
C ASN A 474 -0.16 29.11 6.00
N ASP A 475 0.01 27.97 5.34
CA ASP A 475 1.32 27.53 4.87
C ASP A 475 1.85 28.39 3.73
N ILE A 476 0.98 28.79 2.80
CA ILE A 476 1.34 29.75 1.75
C ILE A 476 1.86 31.04 2.40
N ASN A 477 1.18 31.52 3.45
CA ASN A 477 1.59 32.73 4.17
C ASN A 477 2.92 32.53 4.91
N LEU A 478 3.16 31.35 5.50
CA LEU A 478 4.43 31.02 6.14
C LEU A 478 5.58 31.01 5.12
N LEU A 479 5.38 30.39 3.96
CA LEU A 479 6.35 30.41 2.87
C LEU A 479 6.60 31.81 2.34
N ALA A 480 5.54 32.57 2.06
CA ALA A 480 5.64 33.95 1.59
C ALA A 480 6.44 34.81 2.56
N ALA A 481 6.19 34.68 3.87
CA ALA A 481 6.96 35.37 4.91
C ALA A 481 8.43 34.94 5.00
N ALA A 482 8.75 33.72 4.54
CA ALA A 482 10.10 33.17 4.54
C ALA A 482 10.93 33.54 3.30
N ILE A 483 10.31 34.06 2.24
CA ILE A 483 11.01 34.51 1.02
C ILE A 483 12.11 35.52 1.36
N GLY A 484 13.33 35.25 0.91
CA GLY A 484 14.51 36.10 1.13
C GLY A 484 15.11 36.03 2.53
N THR A 485 14.56 35.22 3.44
CA THR A 485 15.15 35.00 4.78
C THR A 485 16.34 34.04 4.75
N GLY A 486 16.41 33.16 3.75
CA GLY A 486 17.41 32.09 3.64
C GLY A 486 17.12 30.87 4.53
N ASP A 487 15.91 30.76 5.07
CA ASP A 487 15.48 29.63 5.88
C ASP A 487 15.12 28.42 5.01
N LEU A 488 16.11 27.57 4.73
CA LEU A 488 16.01 26.46 3.78
C LEU A 488 14.92 25.42 4.11
N GLN A 489 14.23 25.49 5.26
CA GLN A 489 13.03 24.67 5.48
C GLN A 489 11.88 25.01 4.50
N PHE A 490 11.94 26.19 3.89
CA PHE A 490 10.99 26.71 2.91
C PHE A 490 11.47 26.60 1.44
N ASP A 491 12.67 26.05 1.22
CA ASP A 491 13.25 25.80 -0.12
C ASP A 491 12.61 24.52 -0.71
N LEU A 492 11.47 24.69 -1.37
CA LEU A 492 10.68 23.61 -1.97
C LEU A 492 11.27 23.10 -3.27
N ASN A 493 11.97 23.94 -4.04
CA ASN A 493 12.56 23.55 -5.32
C ASN A 493 13.99 22.98 -5.20
N VAL A 494 14.58 23.08 -4.00
CA VAL A 494 15.91 22.57 -3.61
C VAL A 494 17.04 23.22 -4.42
N ASP A 495 16.89 24.49 -4.80
CA ASP A 495 17.92 25.24 -5.53
C ASP A 495 18.93 25.96 -4.61
N GLY A 496 18.69 25.91 -3.29
CA GLY A 496 19.53 26.52 -2.27
C GLY A 496 19.16 27.97 -1.95
N SER A 497 18.04 28.46 -2.46
CA SER A 497 17.44 29.77 -2.15
C SER A 497 16.00 29.58 -1.66
N VAL A 498 15.50 30.53 -0.88
CA VAL A 498 14.07 30.61 -0.55
C VAL A 498 13.52 31.83 -1.26
N ASP A 499 12.85 31.60 -2.37
CA ASP A 499 12.39 32.67 -3.24
C ASP A 499 11.04 32.39 -3.91
N ARG A 500 10.78 33.09 -5.01
CA ARG A 500 9.49 33.03 -5.69
C ARG A 500 9.27 31.68 -6.38
N ASP A 501 10.33 30.99 -6.75
CA ASP A 501 10.23 29.68 -7.38
C ASP A 501 9.71 28.63 -6.39
N ASP A 502 10.02 28.76 -5.09
CA ASP A 502 9.40 27.93 -4.04
C ASP A 502 7.92 28.20 -3.89
N LEU A 503 7.52 29.47 -3.87
CA LEU A 503 6.10 29.83 -3.83
C LEU A 503 5.37 29.33 -5.08
N ASN A 504 6.03 29.28 -6.24
CA ASN A 504 5.47 28.66 -7.43
C ASN A 504 5.32 27.13 -7.29
N VAL A 505 6.27 26.44 -6.64
CA VAL A 505 6.12 25.00 -6.32
C VAL A 505 4.96 24.80 -5.35
N MET A 506 4.87 25.60 -4.29
CA MET A 506 3.78 25.56 -3.33
C MET A 506 2.42 25.70 -4.02
N ILE A 507 2.23 26.75 -4.82
CA ILE A 507 0.93 27.02 -5.44
C ILE A 507 0.60 26.01 -6.55
N ASN A 508 1.53 25.73 -7.45
CA ASN A 508 1.21 24.94 -8.64
C ASN A 508 1.32 23.42 -8.42
N GLN A 509 2.16 22.96 -7.47
CA GLN A 509 2.46 21.54 -7.30
C GLN A 509 1.88 20.95 -6.02
N LEU A 510 1.91 21.71 -4.91
CA LEU A 510 1.41 21.25 -3.60
C LEU A 510 -0.07 21.60 -3.41
N VAL A 511 -0.42 22.88 -3.48
CA VAL A 511 -1.79 23.39 -3.33
C VAL A 511 -2.61 23.12 -4.61
N ARG A 512 -1.95 23.17 -5.77
CA ARG A 512 -2.52 22.90 -7.10
C ARG A 512 -3.71 23.80 -7.44
N THR A 513 -3.50 25.10 -7.32
CA THR A 513 -4.48 26.10 -7.76
C THR A 513 -3.86 27.09 -8.75
N PRO A 514 -4.63 27.69 -9.68
CA PRO A 514 -4.07 28.77 -10.49
C PRO A 514 -3.70 29.97 -9.60
N LEU A 515 -2.60 30.64 -9.96
CA LEU A 515 -2.22 31.90 -9.33
C LEU A 515 -3.38 32.90 -9.37
N GLY A 516 -3.77 33.44 -8.22
CA GLY A 516 -4.91 34.37 -8.14
C GLY A 516 -6.19 33.78 -7.55
N ASP A 517 -6.23 32.49 -7.24
CA ASP A 517 -7.32 31.87 -6.48
C ASP A 517 -7.08 32.09 -4.98
N ALA A 518 -7.80 33.05 -4.38
CA ALA A 518 -7.63 33.43 -2.98
C ALA A 518 -8.37 32.50 -2.02
N ASN A 519 -9.39 31.76 -2.48
CA ASN A 519 -10.19 30.90 -1.62
C ASN A 519 -9.81 29.41 -1.73
N LEU A 520 -8.86 29.09 -2.61
CA LEU A 520 -8.36 27.75 -2.91
C LEU A 520 -9.46 26.81 -3.41
N ASP A 521 -10.47 27.32 -4.11
CA ASP A 521 -11.56 26.51 -4.68
C ASP A 521 -11.26 25.94 -6.08
N GLY A 522 -10.07 26.22 -6.60
CA GLY A 522 -9.56 25.75 -7.88
C GLY A 522 -9.94 26.62 -9.08
N PHE A 523 -10.61 27.76 -8.85
CA PHE A 523 -11.01 28.71 -9.87
C PHE A 523 -10.49 30.10 -9.54
N VAL A 524 -10.14 30.87 -10.56
CA VAL A 524 -9.87 32.31 -10.40
C VAL A 524 -11.07 33.08 -10.92
N ASP A 525 -11.95 33.50 -10.02
CA ASP A 525 -13.23 34.11 -10.38
C ASP A 525 -13.57 35.39 -9.59
N ILE A 526 -14.85 35.76 -9.59
CA ILE A 526 -15.32 36.97 -8.94
C ILE A 526 -15.18 36.91 -7.41
N ALA A 527 -15.17 35.71 -6.82
CA ALA A 527 -14.95 35.50 -5.40
C ALA A 527 -13.54 35.94 -4.99
N ASP A 528 -12.53 35.62 -5.80
CA ASP A 528 -11.13 36.01 -5.55
C ASP A 528 -10.93 37.50 -5.76
N LEU A 529 -11.50 38.03 -6.85
CA LEU A 529 -11.46 39.48 -7.09
C LEU A 529 -12.17 40.23 -5.96
N THR A 530 -13.24 39.67 -5.41
CA THR A 530 -13.95 40.25 -4.26
C THR A 530 -13.05 40.29 -3.04
N ARG A 531 -12.36 39.19 -2.71
CA ARG A 531 -11.40 39.12 -1.59
C ARG A 531 -10.27 40.15 -1.75
N LEU A 532 -9.60 40.16 -2.90
CA LEU A 532 -8.57 41.15 -3.21
C LEU A 532 -9.10 42.58 -3.08
N SER A 533 -10.26 42.87 -3.67
CA SER A 533 -10.83 44.23 -3.66
C SER A 533 -11.19 44.74 -2.26
N GLN A 534 -11.55 43.85 -1.34
CA GLN A 534 -11.89 44.19 0.04
C GLN A 534 -10.65 44.56 0.85
N ASN A 535 -9.50 44.01 0.50
CA ASN A 535 -8.23 44.23 1.20
C ASN A 535 -7.26 45.17 0.44
N TYR A 536 -7.65 45.64 -0.74
CA TYR A 536 -6.81 46.46 -1.62
C TYR A 536 -6.23 47.70 -0.93
N GLY A 537 -4.92 47.86 -1.03
CA GLY A 537 -4.14 48.94 -0.42
C GLY A 537 -3.81 48.71 1.07
N GLY A 538 -4.15 47.54 1.61
CA GLY A 538 -3.80 47.08 2.96
C GLY A 538 -2.74 45.97 2.95
N SER A 539 -2.39 45.51 4.15
CA SER A 539 -1.63 44.27 4.34
C SER A 539 -2.58 43.08 4.33
N GLY A 540 -2.13 41.94 3.80
CA GLY A 540 -2.89 40.69 3.77
C GLY A 540 -1.97 39.51 3.43
N GLY A 541 -2.50 38.30 3.53
CA GLY A 541 -1.88 37.11 2.98
C GLY A 541 -2.60 36.64 1.71
N TRP A 542 -2.29 35.42 1.28
CA TRP A 542 -2.87 34.82 0.09
C TRP A 542 -4.41 34.85 0.09
N GLY A 543 -5.00 34.47 1.22
CA GLY A 543 -6.44 34.43 1.41
C GLY A 543 -7.14 35.80 1.28
N GLU A 544 -6.41 36.87 1.52
CA GLU A 544 -6.86 38.26 1.40
C GLU A 544 -6.59 38.88 0.02
N GLY A 545 -5.83 38.18 -0.84
CA GLY A 545 -5.51 38.59 -2.21
C GLY A 545 -4.08 39.08 -2.44
N ASP A 546 -3.13 38.77 -1.56
CA ASP A 546 -1.69 38.92 -1.82
C ASP A 546 -1.18 37.66 -2.55
N PHE A 547 -1.15 37.72 -3.87
CA PHE A 547 -0.77 36.59 -4.72
C PHE A 547 0.72 36.57 -5.06
N ASN A 548 1.44 37.65 -4.76
CA ASN A 548 2.87 37.74 -4.95
C ASN A 548 3.69 37.41 -3.69
N GLY A 549 3.05 37.40 -2.52
CA GLY A 549 3.62 37.07 -1.22
C GLY A 549 4.43 38.19 -0.59
N ASP A 550 4.26 39.44 -1.01
CA ASP A 550 5.06 40.60 -0.52
C ASP A 550 4.48 41.27 0.74
N GLY A 551 3.34 40.79 1.23
CA GLY A 551 2.64 41.23 2.43
C GLY A 551 1.71 42.42 2.20
N LEU A 552 1.52 42.86 0.95
CA LEU A 552 0.60 43.92 0.56
C LEU A 552 -0.38 43.40 -0.51
N VAL A 553 -1.63 43.87 -0.44
CA VAL A 553 -2.63 43.59 -1.47
C VAL A 553 -2.72 44.80 -2.39
N ASP A 554 -2.11 44.75 -3.57
CA ASP A 554 -2.01 45.90 -4.47
C ASP A 554 -2.23 45.61 -5.97
N ILE A 555 -1.73 46.50 -6.83
CA ILE A 555 -1.89 46.39 -8.28
C ILE A 555 -1.12 45.21 -8.88
N ALA A 556 -0.03 44.76 -8.24
CA ALA A 556 0.73 43.60 -8.65
C ALA A 556 -0.14 42.33 -8.51
N ASP A 557 -0.85 42.19 -7.40
CA ASP A 557 -1.76 41.06 -7.18
C ASP A 557 -2.96 41.10 -8.12
N LEU A 558 -3.52 42.30 -8.34
CA LEU A 558 -4.60 42.46 -9.32
C LEU A 558 -4.11 42.08 -10.72
N THR A 559 -2.83 42.35 -11.04
CA THR A 559 -2.24 41.94 -12.31
C THR A 559 -2.16 40.42 -12.41
N ILE A 560 -1.67 39.73 -11.36
CA ILE A 560 -1.63 38.27 -11.29
C ILE A 560 -3.04 37.69 -11.47
N LEU A 561 -3.99 38.06 -10.61
CA LEU A 561 -5.37 37.60 -10.70
C LEU A 561 -5.97 37.87 -12.07
N SER A 562 -5.76 39.06 -12.65
CA SER A 562 -6.31 39.40 -13.97
C SER A 562 -5.73 38.54 -15.09
N SER A 563 -4.47 38.13 -14.98
CA SER A 563 -3.82 37.28 -15.98
C SER A 563 -4.30 35.84 -15.95
N HIS A 564 -4.86 35.40 -14.81
CA HIS A 564 -5.41 34.08 -14.61
C HIS A 564 -6.95 34.09 -14.50
N TYR A 565 -7.61 35.22 -14.69
CA TYR A 565 -9.05 35.34 -14.47
C TYR A 565 -9.86 34.44 -15.41
N GLY A 566 -10.76 33.64 -14.85
CA GLY A 566 -11.52 32.62 -15.57
C GLY A 566 -10.74 31.35 -15.86
N SER A 567 -9.50 31.23 -15.36
CA SER A 567 -8.79 29.96 -15.31
C SER A 567 -9.39 29.08 -14.21
N SER A 568 -9.30 27.78 -14.46
CA SER A 568 -9.66 26.72 -13.53
C SER A 568 -8.61 25.65 -13.68
N ASP A 569 -8.33 24.87 -12.64
CA ASP A 569 -7.37 23.78 -12.74
C ASP A 569 -7.90 22.61 -13.59
N LEU A 570 -7.84 22.80 -14.91
CA LEU A 570 -7.83 21.79 -15.96
C LEU A 570 -7.06 22.36 -17.17
N SER A 571 -5.75 22.07 -17.25
CA SER A 571 -4.95 21.98 -18.48
C SER A 571 -4.59 23.25 -19.28
N GLU A 572 -3.82 24.19 -18.71
CA GLU A 572 -2.91 25.02 -19.51
C GLU A 572 -1.50 25.05 -18.87
N LEU A 573 -0.69 24.04 -19.21
CA LEU A 573 0.77 24.20 -19.18
C LEU A 573 1.14 25.17 -20.33
N ASP A 574 1.66 26.34 -19.98
CA ASP A 574 2.31 27.26 -20.91
C ASP A 574 3.45 26.51 -21.67
N PRO A 575 3.49 26.53 -23.01
CA PRO A 575 4.48 25.86 -23.87
C PRO A 575 5.95 26.35 -23.79
N ALA A 576 6.43 26.79 -22.63
CA ALA A 576 7.74 27.45 -22.52
C ALA A 576 8.96 26.52 -22.64
N PHE A 577 8.79 25.19 -22.68
CA PHE A 577 9.86 24.25 -23.07
C PHE A 577 9.58 23.69 -24.47
N GLY A 578 10.28 24.26 -25.45
CA GLY A 578 10.09 23.96 -26.86
C GLY A 578 10.29 22.49 -27.22
N TYR A 579 9.21 21.86 -27.69
CA TYR A 579 9.29 20.74 -28.62
C TYR A 579 8.42 21.07 -29.84
N SER A 580 9.07 21.48 -30.93
CA SER A 580 8.42 21.67 -32.22
C SER A 580 8.09 20.32 -32.84
N ASP A 581 6.80 19.97 -32.92
CA ASP A 581 6.12 19.52 -34.14
C ASP A 581 4.74 18.89 -33.82
N ALA A 582 3.75 19.75 -33.58
CA ALA A 582 2.34 19.37 -33.55
C ALA A 582 1.65 19.91 -34.81
N ASN A 583 1.83 19.21 -35.94
CA ASN A 583 1.08 19.50 -37.16
C ASN A 583 0.80 18.23 -37.97
N SER A 584 0.04 17.29 -37.39
CA SER A 584 -0.57 16.18 -38.16
C SER A 584 -1.65 15.37 -37.41
N LEU A 585 -2.62 16.01 -36.76
CA LEU A 585 -3.80 15.30 -36.20
C LEU A 585 -5.14 16.03 -36.43
N SER A 586 -5.33 16.62 -37.61
CA SER A 586 -6.63 17.16 -38.05
C SER A 586 -7.19 16.43 -39.27
N THR A 587 -7.14 15.09 -39.27
CA THR A 587 -7.94 14.27 -40.19
C THR A 587 -8.27 12.96 -39.49
N LEU A 588 -9.51 12.82 -39.05
CA LEU A 588 -10.35 11.60 -38.96
C LEU A 588 -11.40 11.75 -37.82
N VAL A 589 -12.22 12.80 -37.91
CA VAL A 589 -13.57 12.81 -37.33
C VAL A 589 -14.53 12.93 -38.50
N GLU A 590 -14.98 11.79 -39.03
CA GLU A 590 -16.26 11.62 -39.74
C GLU A 590 -16.42 10.16 -40.19
N SER A 591 -17.07 9.33 -39.37
CA SER A 591 -18.17 8.47 -39.84
C SER A 591 -18.89 7.85 -38.63
N GLN A 592 -20.07 8.39 -38.33
CA GLN A 592 -20.98 7.85 -37.34
C GLN A 592 -21.69 6.56 -37.83
N SER A 593 -22.06 5.76 -36.83
CA SER A 593 -23.34 5.05 -36.67
C SER A 593 -23.71 3.93 -37.64
N THR A 594 -23.86 2.72 -37.08
CA THR A 594 -25.18 2.09 -36.91
C THR A 594 -25.08 0.98 -35.88
N PHE A 595 -25.68 1.12 -34.69
CA PHE A 595 -26.29 -0.02 -33.99
C PHE A 595 -27.56 0.44 -33.28
N SER A 596 -28.62 -0.32 -33.56
CA SER A 596 -30.02 -0.06 -33.25
C SER A 596 -30.33 -0.22 -31.77
N THR A 597 -31.15 0.70 -31.27
CA THR A 597 -31.84 0.73 -29.98
C THR A 597 -32.62 -0.55 -29.66
N GLY A 598 -32.57 -0.98 -28.38
CA GLY A 598 -33.50 -1.96 -27.81
C GLY A 598 -33.28 -2.27 -26.32
N LEU A 599 -34.01 -1.52 -25.47
CA LEU A 599 -34.65 -1.97 -24.21
C LEU A 599 -33.93 -1.81 -22.84
N LEU A 600 -34.37 -0.78 -22.12
CA LEU A 600 -34.69 -0.61 -20.68
C LEU A 600 -33.73 -1.11 -19.58
N ILE A 601 -33.24 -0.12 -18.84
CA ILE A 601 -32.63 -0.18 -17.50
C ILE A 601 -33.70 -0.59 -16.46
N SER A 602 -33.39 -1.55 -15.60
CA SER A 602 -33.87 -1.56 -14.20
C SER A 602 -32.78 -2.09 -13.27
N SER A 603 -32.46 -1.34 -12.24
CA SER A 603 -31.49 -1.67 -11.19
C SER A 603 -32.10 -2.46 -10.02
N THR A 604 -31.34 -3.45 -9.53
CA THR A 604 -31.26 -4.09 -8.18
C THR A 604 -32.46 -4.92 -7.65
N PRO A 605 -32.31 -5.93 -6.74
CA PRO A 605 -31.18 -6.29 -5.84
C PRO A 605 -30.78 -7.80 -5.75
N GLU A 606 -29.77 -8.12 -4.93
CA GLU A 606 -29.17 -9.46 -4.64
C GLU A 606 -30.15 -10.56 -4.16
N PRO A 607 -29.70 -11.84 -4.18
CA PRO A 607 -29.93 -12.72 -3.03
C PRO A 607 -28.72 -13.56 -2.60
N THR A 608 -28.44 -13.51 -1.29
CA THR A 608 -28.11 -14.62 -0.37
C THR A 608 -27.70 -15.99 -0.98
N ALA A 609 -26.45 -16.39 -0.75
CA ALA A 609 -26.07 -17.81 -0.70
C ALA A 609 -25.89 -18.26 0.77
N SER A 610 -26.97 -18.77 1.37
CA SER A 610 -26.90 -19.54 2.62
C SER A 610 -26.76 -21.02 2.30
N ILE A 611 -25.62 -21.64 2.61
CA ILE A 611 -25.46 -23.09 2.61
C ILE A 611 -25.71 -23.62 4.03
N ALA A 612 -26.85 -24.28 4.23
CA ALA A 612 -27.10 -25.09 5.41
C ALA A 612 -26.59 -26.52 5.17
N MET A 613 -25.54 -26.94 5.89
CA MET A 613 -25.12 -28.35 5.95
C MET A 613 -26.13 -29.17 6.78
N LEU A 614 -26.79 -30.14 6.13
CA LEU A 614 -27.64 -31.13 6.79
C LEU A 614 -26.81 -32.40 7.05
N PHE A 615 -26.44 -32.66 8.31
CA PHE A 615 -25.87 -33.95 8.70
C PHE A 615 -26.96 -35.03 8.71
N GLY A 616 -26.81 -36.04 7.86
CA GLY A 616 -27.63 -37.25 7.86
C GLY A 616 -27.21 -38.21 8.98
N ALA A 617 -28.11 -38.46 9.93
CA ALA A 617 -27.99 -39.56 10.89
C ALA A 617 -28.87 -40.74 10.47
N ALA A 618 -28.23 -41.89 10.37
CA ALA A 618 -28.78 -43.15 9.88
C ALA A 618 -29.88 -43.76 10.77
N THR A 619 -30.80 -44.46 10.12
CA THR A 619 -31.86 -45.30 10.67
C THR A 619 -31.34 -46.52 11.45
N LEU A 620 -31.98 -46.85 12.58
CA LEU A 620 -32.08 -48.23 13.09
C LEU A 620 -33.36 -48.47 13.94
N GLY A 621 -34.33 -49.10 13.29
CA GLY A 621 -35.19 -50.22 13.73
C GLY A 621 -35.68 -50.44 15.18
N ARG A 622 -37.00 -50.72 15.24
CA ARG A 622 -37.79 -51.51 16.22
C ARG A 622 -38.19 -50.74 17.51
N SER A 623 -39.41 -50.77 18.04
CA SER A 623 -40.46 -51.80 18.03
C SER A 623 -41.86 -51.25 18.40
N ARG A 624 -42.88 -51.91 17.84
CA ARG A 624 -44.30 -52.03 18.21
C ARG A 624 -44.72 -51.67 19.66
N LEU A 625 -45.84 -50.94 19.80
CA LEU A 625 -46.97 -51.18 20.74
C LEU A 625 -48.08 -50.13 20.50
N ARG A 626 -49.13 -50.43 19.73
CA ARG A 626 -50.48 -50.93 20.12
C ARG A 626 -51.25 -50.09 21.18
N ARG A 627 -52.19 -49.29 20.66
CA ARG A 627 -53.64 -49.19 20.99
C ARG A 627 -54.13 -48.56 22.32
N ARG A 628 -55.25 -47.82 22.13
CA ARG A 628 -56.28 -47.28 23.05
C ARG A 628 -55.94 -45.88 23.56
N ARG A 629 -56.83 -44.89 23.48
CA ARG A 629 -58.29 -44.88 23.27
C ARG A 629 -58.68 -43.59 22.54
#